data_AF-A0A378UX81-F1
#
_entry.id   AF-A0A378UX81-F1
#
_cell.length_a   1.000
_cell.length_b   1.000
_cell.length_c   1.000
_cell.angle_alpha   90.00
_cell.angle_beta   90.00
_cell.angle_gamma   90.00
#
_symmetry.space_group_name_H-M   'P 1'
#
loop_
_entity.id
_entity.type
_entity.pdbx_description
1 polymer ?
#
loop_
_entity_poly.entity_id
_entity_poly.type
_entity_poly.pdbx_seq_one_letter_code
_entity_poly.pdbx_strand_id
1 'polypeptide(L)'
;MLEGQPTFGDVVGELSDILRGRTLVAHNVGFDYSFLAAEAELVGAELPIDSVMCTVELARRLALGTENLRLETLAAHWGVSQMRPHDALDDALVLAQILKPTLARARDRKVWLPLREVSRRRWPNGHITHEELRPLKVLASRLPCQYVNPGVFVPGRPLVQGMRVALSAEVARTHEELVERILHAGLSYTDLVDQQTSVVICNEPAPDQGKGYQAAELGVPLLDDETFLGLLTHVVGGANIEEFCDTPAESDQYTLF
;
A
#
# COMPACT_ATOMS: atom_id res chain seq x y z
N MET A 1 -8.03 0.95 36.44
CA MET A 1 -7.35 2.22 36.12
C MET A 1 -8.12 3.10 35.13
N LEU A 2 -9.30 2.67 34.63
CA LEU A 2 -10.13 3.47 33.69
C LEU A 2 -11.46 3.95 34.30
N GLU A 3 -11.78 3.52 35.52
CA GLU A 3 -12.99 3.96 36.21
C GLU A 3 -12.93 5.47 36.48
N GLY A 4 -14.00 6.17 36.10
CA GLY A 4 -14.10 7.63 36.23
C GLY A 4 -13.28 8.44 35.22
N GLN A 5 -12.64 7.79 34.23
CA GLN A 5 -11.94 8.49 33.16
C GLN A 5 -12.93 8.92 32.04
N PRO A 6 -12.60 9.97 31.27
CA PRO A 6 -13.40 10.38 30.11
C PRO A 6 -13.58 9.25 29.09
N THR A 7 -14.74 9.21 28.44
CA THR A 7 -14.98 8.34 27.29
C THR A 7 -14.35 8.92 26.02
N PHE A 8 -14.26 8.12 24.95
CA PHE A 8 -13.78 8.62 23.66
C PHE A 8 -14.60 9.83 23.17
N GLY A 9 -15.93 9.78 23.31
CA GLY A 9 -16.82 10.88 22.93
C GLY A 9 -16.55 12.18 23.69
N ASP A 10 -16.05 12.09 24.93
CA ASP A 10 -15.69 13.27 25.73
C ASP A 10 -14.39 13.93 25.24
N VAL A 11 -13.47 13.16 24.66
CA VAL A 11 -12.12 13.63 24.27
C VAL A 11 -11.94 13.84 22.77
N VAL A 12 -12.84 13.30 21.93
CA VAL A 12 -12.69 13.32 20.47
C VAL A 12 -12.63 14.73 19.88
N GLY A 13 -13.26 15.72 20.51
CA GLY A 13 -13.19 17.12 20.09
C GLY A 13 -11.76 17.67 20.18
N GLU A 14 -11.14 17.57 21.36
CA GLU A 14 -9.76 18.01 21.59
C GLU A 14 -8.78 17.21 20.71
N LEU A 15 -8.97 15.89 20.61
CA LEU A 15 -8.17 15.03 19.75
C LEU A 15 -8.27 15.45 18.28
N SER A 16 -9.46 15.79 17.81
CA SER A 16 -9.69 16.24 16.43
C SER A 16 -8.94 17.53 16.12
N ASP A 17 -8.90 18.47 17.06
CA ASP A 17 -8.17 19.73 16.88
C ASP A 17 -6.65 19.51 16.80
N ILE A 18 -6.12 18.53 17.53
CA ILE A 18 -4.71 18.13 17.44
C ILE A 18 -4.41 17.49 16.08
N LEU A 19 -5.28 16.61 15.59
CA LEU A 19 -5.06 15.82 14.38
C LEU A 19 -5.26 16.60 13.08
N ARG A 20 -6.09 17.65 13.10
CA ARG A 20 -6.51 18.39 11.90
C ARG A 20 -5.31 18.91 11.10
N GLY A 21 -5.29 18.55 9.81
CA GLY A 21 -4.25 18.99 8.87
C GLY A 21 -2.87 18.38 9.12
N ARG A 22 -2.80 17.30 9.92
CA ARG A 22 -1.55 16.59 10.21
C ARG A 22 -1.60 15.17 9.65
N THR A 23 -0.42 14.63 9.37
CA THR A 23 -0.24 13.20 9.10
C THR A 23 -0.18 12.43 10.42
N LEU A 24 -1.03 11.42 10.59
CA LEU A 24 -0.92 10.50 11.72
C LEU A 24 0.25 9.54 11.47
N VAL A 25 1.25 9.58 12.35
CA VAL A 25 2.39 8.67 12.30
C VAL A 25 2.28 7.67 13.44
N ALA A 26 2.33 6.37 13.12
CA ALA A 26 2.25 5.31 14.12
C ALA A 26 3.11 4.10 13.76
N HIS A 27 3.46 3.32 14.79
CA HIS A 27 4.22 2.09 14.66
C HIS A 27 3.26 0.92 14.43
N ASN A 28 2.95 0.65 13.16
CA ASN A 28 1.82 -0.16 12.68
C ASN A 28 0.49 0.62 12.60
N VAL A 29 0.48 1.72 11.84
CA VAL A 29 -0.65 2.67 11.78
C VAL A 29 -2.01 2.08 11.39
N GLY A 30 -2.05 0.93 10.71
CA GLY A 30 -3.30 0.24 10.44
C GLY A 30 -4.04 -0.16 11.72
N PHE A 31 -3.31 -0.57 12.75
CA PHE A 31 -3.86 -0.89 14.06
C PHE A 31 -4.44 0.36 14.73
N ASP A 32 -3.61 1.36 15.02
CA ASP A 32 -4.03 2.58 15.73
C ASP A 32 -5.18 3.31 15.02
N TYR A 33 -5.09 3.46 13.69
CA TYR A 33 -6.13 4.14 12.92
C TYR A 33 -7.45 3.38 12.93
N SER A 34 -7.44 2.03 12.86
CA SER A 34 -8.68 1.25 12.92
C SER A 34 -9.41 1.40 14.25
N PHE A 35 -8.68 1.48 15.38
CA PHE A 35 -9.25 1.77 16.69
C PHE A 35 -9.86 3.18 16.74
N LEU A 36 -9.11 4.20 16.30
CA LEU A 36 -9.61 5.59 16.29
C LEU A 36 -10.82 5.76 15.37
N ALA A 37 -10.80 5.12 14.20
CA ALA A 37 -11.91 5.12 13.25
C ALA A 37 -13.16 4.47 13.87
N ALA A 38 -13.03 3.26 14.43
CA ALA A 38 -14.16 2.56 15.05
C ALA A 38 -14.78 3.36 16.19
N GLU A 39 -13.97 3.93 17.09
CA GLU A 39 -14.46 4.77 18.19
C GLU A 39 -15.13 6.05 17.69
N ALA A 40 -14.58 6.69 16.64
CA ALA A 40 -15.19 7.87 16.02
C ALA A 40 -16.55 7.54 15.38
N GLU A 41 -16.67 6.40 14.69
CA GLU A 41 -17.92 5.94 14.11
C GLU A 41 -18.99 5.68 15.18
N LEU A 42 -18.61 5.06 16.31
CA LEU A 42 -19.52 4.76 17.43
C LEU A 42 -20.16 6.01 18.04
N VAL A 43 -19.41 7.11 18.11
CA VAL A 43 -19.91 8.39 18.65
C VAL A 43 -20.36 9.37 17.57
N GLY A 44 -20.36 8.97 16.30
CA GLY A 44 -20.74 9.81 15.16
C GLY A 44 -19.80 11.01 14.92
N ALA A 45 -18.56 10.93 15.38
CA ALA A 45 -17.56 11.97 15.23
C ALA A 45 -16.77 11.85 13.93
N GLU A 46 -16.31 13.00 13.43
CA GLU A 46 -15.37 13.05 12.31
C GLU A 46 -13.93 13.03 12.82
N LEU A 47 -13.16 12.00 12.47
CA LEU A 47 -11.70 12.01 12.67
C LEU A 47 -11.00 12.78 11.53
N PRO A 48 -10.38 13.95 11.77
CA PRO A 48 -9.83 14.83 10.74
C PRO A 48 -8.41 14.46 10.31
N ILE A 49 -8.21 13.19 9.95
CA ILE A 49 -6.96 12.66 9.42
C ILE A 49 -7.14 12.44 7.93
N ASP A 50 -6.25 13.03 7.12
CA ASP A 50 -6.25 12.86 5.66
C ASP A 50 -5.10 11.97 5.18
N SER A 51 -4.03 11.86 5.97
CA SER A 51 -2.89 11.00 5.65
C SER A 51 -2.30 10.31 6.87
N VAL A 52 -1.76 9.13 6.64
CA VAL A 52 -1.09 8.31 7.65
C VAL A 52 0.30 7.88 7.19
N MET A 53 1.20 7.59 8.12
CA MET A 53 2.51 7.01 7.86
C MET A 53 2.83 5.88 8.83
N CYS A 54 3.26 4.73 8.29
CA CYS A 54 3.68 3.59 9.09
C CYS A 54 5.21 3.57 9.28
N THR A 55 5.70 3.65 10.52
CA THR A 55 7.15 3.58 10.77
C THR A 55 7.74 2.19 10.59
N VAL A 56 6.95 1.13 10.75
CA VAL A 56 7.39 -0.25 10.45
C VAL A 56 7.68 -0.39 8.96
N GLU A 57 6.80 0.15 8.12
CA GLU A 57 6.98 0.16 6.67
C GLU A 57 8.21 0.97 6.27
N LEU A 58 8.38 2.17 6.86
CA LEU A 58 9.55 3.01 6.60
C LEU A 58 10.85 2.30 7.01
N ALA A 59 10.89 1.67 8.18
CA ALA A 59 12.04 0.92 8.66
C ALA A 59 12.37 -0.29 7.75
N ARG A 60 11.34 -0.95 7.22
CA ARG A 60 11.49 -2.05 6.25
C ARG A 60 12.11 -1.54 4.93
N ARG A 61 11.57 -0.46 4.35
CA ARG A 61 12.13 0.18 3.14
C ARG A 61 13.58 0.63 3.33
N LEU A 62 13.92 1.03 4.55
CA LEU A 62 15.26 1.45 4.92
C LEU A 62 16.26 0.30 5.09
N ALA A 63 15.83 -0.95 5.25
CA ALA A 63 16.70 -2.10 5.49
C ALA A 63 17.77 -1.80 6.57
N LEU A 64 17.32 -1.46 7.78
CA LEU A 64 18.18 -1.01 8.89
C LEU A 64 19.09 -2.12 9.47
N GLY A 65 18.87 -3.39 9.10
CA GLY A 65 19.68 -4.51 9.57
C GLY A 65 19.41 -4.93 11.02
N THR A 66 18.23 -4.60 11.56
CA THR A 66 17.79 -5.01 12.90
C THR A 66 17.22 -6.43 12.88
N GLU A 67 17.24 -7.14 14.01
CA GLU A 67 16.73 -8.53 14.06
C GLU A 67 15.21 -8.61 13.85
N ASN A 68 14.49 -7.55 14.19
CA ASN A 68 13.07 -7.38 13.92
C ASN A 68 12.73 -5.88 13.81
N LEU A 69 11.46 -5.55 13.60
CA LEU A 69 10.98 -4.18 13.43
C LEU A 69 10.07 -3.71 14.57
N ARG A 70 10.16 -4.30 15.76
CA ARG A 70 9.43 -3.83 16.95
C ARG A 70 9.95 -2.47 17.39
N LEU A 71 9.09 -1.69 18.05
CA LEU A 71 9.44 -0.36 18.54
C LEU A 71 10.68 -0.40 19.45
N GLU A 72 10.75 -1.36 20.38
CA GLU A 72 11.88 -1.58 21.29
C GLU A 72 13.21 -1.79 20.53
N THR A 73 13.21 -2.62 19.49
CA THR A 73 14.38 -2.93 18.67
C THR A 73 14.80 -1.71 17.85
N LEU A 74 13.86 -0.97 17.29
CA LEU A 74 14.16 0.27 16.56
C LEU A 74 14.65 1.39 17.48
N ALA A 75 14.11 1.49 18.70
CA ALA A 75 14.58 2.42 19.72
C ALA A 75 16.04 2.12 20.09
N ALA A 76 16.35 0.85 20.37
CA ALA A 76 17.72 0.42 20.63
C ALA A 76 18.67 0.71 19.45
N HIS A 77 18.24 0.45 18.21
CA HIS A 77 19.02 0.75 17.01
C HIS A 77 19.42 2.24 16.90
N TRP A 78 18.51 3.13 17.28
CA TRP A 78 18.74 4.58 17.25
C TRP A 78 19.29 5.14 18.57
N GLY A 79 19.59 4.30 19.56
CA GLY A 79 20.10 4.74 20.87
C GLY A 79 19.06 5.48 21.73
N VAL A 80 17.77 5.22 21.52
CA VAL A 80 16.66 5.79 22.30
C VAL A 80 16.26 4.79 23.39
N SER A 81 16.21 5.26 24.64
CA SER A 81 15.73 4.45 25.76
C SER A 81 14.22 4.49 25.87
N GLN A 82 13.60 3.30 25.96
CA GLN A 82 12.20 3.13 26.32
C GLN A 82 12.10 2.82 27.82
N MET A 83 11.31 3.59 28.55
CA MET A 83 11.26 3.53 30.02
C MET A 83 10.14 2.64 30.53
N ARG A 84 9.00 2.64 29.84
CA ARG A 84 7.79 1.91 30.18
C ARG A 84 7.21 1.28 28.91
N PRO A 85 7.73 0.11 28.50
CA PRO A 85 7.18 -0.61 27.35
C PRO A 85 5.68 -0.86 27.53
N HIS A 86 4.91 -0.66 26.46
CA HIS A 86 3.46 -0.82 26.43
C HIS A 86 2.67 0.24 27.21
N ASP A 87 3.32 1.32 27.66
CA ASP A 87 2.65 2.56 28.07
C ASP A 87 2.44 3.43 26.83
N ALA A 88 1.18 3.77 26.51
CA ALA A 88 0.85 4.45 25.26
C ALA A 88 1.56 5.80 25.09
N LEU A 89 1.80 6.53 26.18
CA LEU A 89 2.50 7.81 26.12
C LEU A 89 4.01 7.59 25.92
N ASP A 90 4.60 6.65 26.65
CA ASP A 90 6.03 6.32 26.47
C ASP A 90 6.30 5.82 25.04
N ASP A 91 5.45 4.93 24.53
CA ASP A 91 5.54 4.40 23.16
C ASP A 91 5.44 5.53 22.11
N ALA A 92 4.51 6.48 22.28
CA ALA A 92 4.37 7.63 21.40
C ALA A 92 5.60 8.56 21.46
N LEU A 93 6.17 8.78 22.65
CA LEU A 93 7.38 9.59 22.83
C LEU A 93 8.62 8.91 22.24
N VAL A 94 8.78 7.60 22.43
CA VAL A 94 9.84 6.82 21.80
C VAL A 94 9.69 6.84 20.29
N LEU A 95 8.49 6.64 19.77
CA LEU A 95 8.19 6.74 18.34
C LEU A 95 8.61 8.10 17.77
N ALA A 96 8.23 9.20 18.43
CA ALA A 96 8.61 10.56 18.02
C ALA A 96 10.13 10.76 18.01
N GLN A 97 10.84 10.20 19.00
CA GLN A 97 12.30 10.27 19.07
C GLN A 97 12.99 9.50 17.94
N ILE A 98 12.54 8.28 17.63
CA ILE A 98 13.11 7.48 16.53
C ILE A 98 12.71 7.99 15.15
N LEU A 99 11.58 8.71 15.04
CA LEU A 99 11.08 9.21 13.76
C LEU A 99 12.08 10.17 13.10
N LYS A 100 12.68 11.08 13.89
CA LYS A 100 13.63 12.08 13.38
C LYS A 100 14.87 11.45 12.69
N PRO A 101 15.64 10.54 13.32
CA PRO A 101 16.77 9.90 12.65
C PRO A 101 16.30 8.96 11.51
N THR A 102 15.13 8.32 11.64
CA THR A 102 14.57 7.49 10.56
C THR A 102 14.27 8.32 9.31
N LEU A 103 13.66 9.50 9.44
CA LEU A 103 13.40 10.41 8.32
C LEU A 103 14.70 10.97 7.72
N ALA A 104 15.69 11.31 8.55
CA ALA A 104 17.00 11.74 8.07
C ALA A 104 17.65 10.63 7.23
N ARG A 105 17.60 9.38 7.70
CA ARG A 105 18.12 8.22 6.98
C ARG A 105 17.38 7.97 5.66
N ALA A 106 16.05 8.14 5.64
CA ALA A 106 15.23 8.01 4.45
C ALA A 106 15.62 9.04 3.39
N ARG A 107 15.79 10.31 3.79
CA ARG A 107 16.30 11.37 2.92
C ARG A 107 17.67 11.03 2.36
N ASP A 108 18.62 10.61 3.20
CA ASP A 108 19.99 10.32 2.78
C ASP A 108 20.05 9.13 1.80
N ARG A 109 19.18 8.14 1.97
CA ARG A 109 19.05 6.98 1.07
C ARG A 109 18.06 7.20 -0.08
N LYS A 110 17.46 8.40 -0.20
CA LYS A 110 16.42 8.74 -1.20
C LYS A 110 15.26 7.74 -1.20
N VAL A 111 14.90 7.23 -0.02
CA VAL A 111 13.76 6.33 0.18
C VAL A 111 12.49 7.16 0.29
N TRP A 112 11.46 6.75 -0.44
CA TRP A 112 10.14 7.37 -0.40
C TRP A 112 9.43 7.09 0.92
N LEU A 113 8.83 8.12 1.51
CA LEU A 113 8.06 7.97 2.74
C LEU A 113 6.75 7.21 2.44
N PRO A 114 6.37 6.23 3.28
CA PRO A 114 5.15 5.46 3.10
C PRO A 114 3.92 6.25 3.58
N LEU A 115 3.64 7.37 2.91
CA LEU A 115 2.45 8.18 3.16
C LEU A 115 1.27 7.56 2.42
N ARG A 116 0.17 7.34 3.14
CA ARG A 116 -1.08 6.84 2.57
C ARG A 116 -2.20 7.82 2.88
N GLU A 117 -3.01 8.11 1.89
CA GLU A 117 -4.25 8.85 2.11
C GLU A 117 -5.28 7.95 2.77
N VAL A 118 -6.06 8.53 3.66
CA VAL A 118 -7.22 7.88 4.26
C VAL A 118 -8.47 8.64 3.89
N SER A 119 -9.52 7.91 3.56
CA SER A 119 -10.77 8.49 3.08
C SER A 119 -11.89 8.22 4.07
N ARG A 120 -12.93 9.04 3.98
CA ARG A 120 -14.12 8.96 4.83
C ARG A 120 -15.34 9.28 3.99
N ARG A 121 -16.45 8.63 4.32
CA ARG A 121 -17.73 8.78 3.65
C ARG A 121 -18.76 9.33 4.61
N ARG A 122 -19.41 10.43 4.21
CA ARG A 122 -20.58 10.97 4.91
C ARG A 122 -21.85 10.48 4.22
N TRP A 123 -22.72 9.85 4.99
CA TRP A 123 -23.97 9.27 4.50
C TRP A 123 -25.13 10.27 4.62
N PRO A 124 -26.21 10.13 3.82
CA PRO A 124 -27.37 11.01 3.89
C PRO A 124 -28.08 11.05 5.25
N ASN A 125 -27.91 10.00 6.06
CA ASN A 125 -28.44 9.92 7.43
C ASN A 125 -27.57 10.64 8.47
N GLY A 126 -26.51 11.32 8.05
CA GLY A 126 -25.58 12.05 8.92
C GLY A 126 -24.44 11.21 9.51
N HIS A 127 -24.46 9.88 9.35
CA HIS A 127 -23.36 9.03 9.81
C HIS A 127 -22.10 9.28 8.97
N ILE A 128 -20.95 9.16 9.63
CA ILE A 128 -19.64 9.21 9.01
C ILE A 128 -19.02 7.83 9.21
N THR A 129 -18.51 7.25 8.13
CA THR A 129 -17.72 6.03 8.17
C THR A 129 -16.35 6.30 7.59
N HIS A 130 -15.31 5.73 8.16
CA HIS A 130 -13.95 5.84 7.70
C HIS A 130 -13.61 4.59 6.88
N GLU A 131 -12.96 4.77 5.74
CA GLU A 131 -12.51 3.60 4.99
C GLU A 131 -11.38 2.91 5.76
N GLU A 132 -11.52 1.59 5.96
CA GLU A 132 -10.46 0.79 6.55
C GLU A 132 -9.15 1.00 5.78
N LEU A 133 -8.04 1.14 6.52
CA LEU A 133 -6.69 1.04 5.97
C LEU A 133 -6.46 -0.41 5.50
N ARG A 134 -6.91 -0.69 4.28
CA ARG A 134 -6.65 -1.98 3.64
C ARG A 134 -5.18 -2.05 3.25
N PRO A 135 -4.54 -3.23 3.40
CA PRO A 135 -3.20 -3.43 2.87
C PRO A 135 -3.15 -3.02 1.39
N LEU A 136 -2.10 -2.32 0.97
CA LEU A 136 -2.01 -1.76 -0.39
C LEU A 136 -2.25 -2.82 -1.46
N LYS A 137 -1.80 -4.06 -1.24
CA LYS A 137 -2.07 -5.21 -2.12
C LYS A 137 -3.58 -5.46 -2.32
N VAL A 138 -4.39 -5.38 -1.27
CA VAL A 138 -5.84 -5.60 -1.35
C VAL A 138 -6.53 -4.49 -2.15
N LEU A 139 -6.09 -3.23 -2.00
CA LEU A 139 -6.59 -2.13 -2.81
C LEU A 139 -6.14 -2.25 -4.25
N ALA A 140 -4.85 -2.45 -4.47
CA ALA A 140 -4.24 -2.51 -5.79
C ALA A 140 -4.78 -3.66 -6.65
N SER A 141 -5.11 -4.81 -6.04
CA SER A 141 -5.68 -5.95 -6.76
C SER A 141 -7.12 -5.71 -7.24
N ARG A 142 -7.77 -4.66 -6.75
CA ARG A 142 -9.14 -4.26 -7.13
C ARG A 142 -9.17 -2.98 -7.96
N LEU A 143 -8.03 -2.32 -8.16
CA LEU A 143 -7.98 -1.10 -8.97
C LEU A 143 -8.17 -1.47 -10.45
N PRO A 144 -9.11 -0.82 -11.15
CA PRO A 144 -9.23 -1.00 -12.59
C PRO A 144 -7.98 -0.45 -13.28
N CYS A 145 -7.40 -1.23 -14.20
CA CYS A 145 -6.34 -0.74 -15.06
C CYS A 145 -6.95 0.00 -16.26
N GLN A 146 -6.40 1.15 -16.65
CA GLN A 146 -6.88 1.93 -17.79
C GLN A 146 -6.56 1.29 -19.14
N TYR A 147 -5.58 0.38 -19.15
CA TYR A 147 -5.04 -0.25 -20.34
C TYR A 147 -5.45 -1.72 -20.41
N VAL A 148 -5.65 -2.21 -21.63
CA VAL A 148 -5.88 -3.63 -21.90
C VAL A 148 -4.60 -4.40 -21.60
N ASN A 149 -4.73 -5.55 -20.95
CA ASN A 149 -3.60 -6.43 -20.72
C ASN A 149 -3.05 -6.98 -22.06
N PRO A 150 -1.82 -6.63 -22.46
CA PRO A 150 -1.25 -7.01 -23.76
C PRO A 150 -0.78 -8.48 -23.80
N GLY A 151 -0.89 -9.21 -22.68
CA GLY A 151 -0.54 -10.62 -22.58
C GLY A 151 0.75 -10.85 -21.81
N VAL A 152 1.36 -12.02 -22.06
CA VAL A 152 2.54 -12.51 -21.33
C VAL A 152 3.78 -11.66 -21.67
N PHE A 153 4.56 -11.33 -20.66
CA PHE A 153 5.83 -10.64 -20.82
C PHE A 153 6.82 -11.50 -21.61
N VAL A 154 7.62 -10.88 -22.46
CA VAL A 154 8.66 -11.57 -23.24
C VAL A 154 10.02 -11.01 -22.83
N PRO A 155 10.93 -11.84 -22.28
CA PRO A 155 12.27 -11.39 -21.90
C PRO A 155 12.99 -10.67 -23.06
N GLY A 156 13.63 -9.54 -22.74
CA GLY A 156 14.29 -8.67 -23.74
C GLY A 156 13.36 -7.68 -24.45
N ARG A 157 12.05 -7.71 -24.19
CA ARG A 157 11.11 -6.65 -24.59
C ARG A 157 10.86 -5.68 -23.44
N PRO A 158 10.45 -4.43 -23.72
CA PRO A 158 9.99 -3.53 -22.67
C PRO A 158 8.69 -4.02 -22.03
N LEU A 159 8.43 -3.56 -20.81
CA LEU A 159 7.10 -3.68 -20.20
C LEU A 159 6.11 -2.80 -20.96
N VAL A 160 4.85 -3.21 -21.00
CA VAL A 160 3.77 -2.48 -21.68
C VAL A 160 2.68 -2.18 -20.66
N GLN A 161 2.17 -0.95 -20.66
CA GLN A 161 1.06 -0.59 -19.78
C GLN A 161 -0.13 -1.56 -19.94
N GLY A 162 -0.80 -1.88 -18.84
CA GLY A 162 -1.84 -2.91 -18.80
C GLY A 162 -1.36 -4.31 -18.42
N MET A 163 -0.06 -4.61 -18.49
CA MET A 163 0.46 -5.91 -18.05
C MET A 163 0.07 -6.18 -16.59
N ARG A 164 -0.43 -7.39 -16.31
CA ARG A 164 -0.79 -7.86 -14.97
C ARG A 164 0.43 -8.47 -14.28
N VAL A 165 0.86 -7.86 -13.19
CA VAL A 165 2.06 -8.21 -12.44
C VAL A 165 1.68 -8.80 -11.08
N ALA A 166 2.18 -10.00 -10.79
CA ALA A 166 2.08 -10.60 -9.46
C ALA A 166 3.43 -10.52 -8.72
N LEU A 167 3.40 -10.63 -7.39
CA LEU A 167 4.59 -10.59 -6.53
C LEU A 167 4.73 -11.88 -5.74
N SER A 168 5.86 -12.57 -5.84
CA SER A 168 6.21 -13.71 -4.98
C SER A 168 6.74 -13.27 -3.61
N ALA A 169 6.95 -14.21 -2.69
CA ALA A 169 7.53 -13.90 -1.38
C ALA A 169 9.05 -13.66 -1.46
N GLU A 170 9.69 -14.27 -2.45
CA GLU A 170 11.12 -14.27 -2.73
C GLU A 170 11.55 -12.98 -3.44
N VAL A 171 11.31 -11.82 -2.83
CA VAL A 171 11.76 -10.51 -3.33
C VAL A 171 12.59 -9.80 -2.27
N ALA A 172 13.58 -9.00 -2.69
CA ALA A 172 14.42 -8.23 -1.78
C ALA A 172 13.78 -6.89 -1.38
N ARG A 173 12.94 -6.32 -2.26
CA ARG A 173 12.16 -5.10 -2.00
C ARG A 173 10.87 -5.39 -1.23
N THR A 174 10.29 -4.35 -0.63
CA THR A 174 8.97 -4.48 0.01
C THR A 174 7.88 -4.66 -1.04
N HIS A 175 6.86 -5.45 -0.73
CA HIS A 175 5.71 -5.61 -1.62
C HIS A 175 4.99 -4.28 -1.86
N GLU A 176 4.90 -3.43 -0.86
CA GLU A 176 4.29 -2.10 -0.97
C GLU A 176 5.02 -1.24 -2.00
N GLU A 177 6.35 -1.16 -1.92
CA GLU A 177 7.15 -0.43 -2.90
C GLU A 177 6.94 -0.98 -4.31
N LEU A 178 6.98 -2.30 -4.49
CA LEU A 178 6.76 -2.91 -5.80
C LEU A 178 5.35 -2.65 -6.34
N VAL A 179 4.32 -2.70 -5.49
CA VAL A 179 2.94 -2.37 -5.89
C VAL A 179 2.82 -0.90 -6.29
N GLU A 180 3.38 0.04 -5.53
CA GLU A 180 3.39 1.46 -5.90
C GLU A 180 4.06 1.67 -7.27
N ARG A 181 5.18 0.99 -7.51
CA ARG A 181 5.95 1.06 -8.76
C ARG A 181 5.18 0.48 -9.95
N ILE A 182 4.50 -0.66 -9.75
CA ILE A 182 3.62 -1.28 -10.74
C ILE A 182 2.52 -0.29 -11.16
N LEU A 183 1.79 0.26 -10.18
CA LEU A 183 0.67 1.16 -10.44
C LEU A 183 1.14 2.47 -11.10
N HIS A 184 2.23 3.05 -10.62
CA HIS A 184 2.78 4.29 -11.16
C HIS A 184 3.21 4.15 -12.63
N ALA A 185 3.68 2.97 -13.03
CA ALA A 185 4.08 2.68 -14.40
C ALA A 185 2.90 2.36 -15.34
N GLY A 186 1.65 2.42 -14.86
CA GLY A 186 0.47 2.05 -15.65
C GLY A 186 0.32 0.54 -15.86
N LEU A 187 0.99 -0.28 -15.03
CA LEU A 187 0.80 -1.71 -14.97
C LEU A 187 -0.29 -2.05 -13.96
N SER A 188 -0.85 -3.26 -14.04
CA SER A 188 -1.88 -3.73 -13.10
C SER A 188 -1.27 -4.68 -12.08
N TYR A 189 -1.57 -4.51 -10.80
CA TYR A 189 -1.21 -5.48 -9.78
C TYR A 189 -2.27 -6.59 -9.68
N THR A 190 -1.84 -7.84 -9.46
CA THR A 190 -2.73 -8.97 -9.15
C THR A 190 -2.20 -9.75 -7.94
N ASP A 191 -3.10 -10.14 -7.04
CA ASP A 191 -2.74 -11.01 -5.92
C ASP A 191 -2.80 -12.51 -6.28
N LEU A 192 -3.38 -12.83 -7.44
CA LEU A 192 -3.45 -14.19 -8.00
C LEU A 192 -2.46 -14.34 -9.15
N VAL A 193 -1.97 -15.57 -9.34
CA VAL A 193 -1.26 -15.99 -10.55
C VAL A 193 -2.18 -16.91 -11.35
N ASP A 194 -2.49 -16.49 -12.57
CA ASP A 194 -3.42 -17.14 -13.49
C ASP A 194 -2.92 -16.99 -14.94
N GLN A 195 -3.65 -17.55 -15.91
CA GLN A 195 -3.30 -17.47 -17.35
C GLN A 195 -3.30 -16.04 -17.92
N GLN A 196 -3.88 -15.07 -17.21
CA GLN A 196 -3.87 -13.66 -17.60
C GLN A 196 -2.74 -12.89 -16.93
N THR A 197 -1.94 -13.54 -16.08
CA THR A 197 -0.80 -12.91 -15.43
C THR A 197 0.33 -12.74 -16.45
N SER A 198 0.80 -11.52 -16.63
CA SER A 198 1.84 -11.20 -17.61
C SER A 198 3.22 -11.61 -17.14
N VAL A 199 3.52 -11.38 -15.86
CA VAL A 199 4.82 -11.64 -15.24
C VAL A 199 4.69 -11.75 -13.72
N VAL A 200 5.55 -12.53 -13.09
CA VAL A 200 5.68 -12.60 -11.63
C VAL A 200 7.05 -12.09 -11.21
N ILE A 201 7.09 -11.15 -10.26
CA ILE A 201 8.35 -10.70 -9.67
C ILE A 201 8.79 -11.73 -8.62
N CYS A 202 9.95 -12.34 -8.85
CA CYS A 202 10.53 -13.40 -8.03
C CYS A 202 12.04 -13.43 -8.25
N ASN A 203 12.82 -13.28 -7.18
CA ASN A 203 14.29 -13.30 -7.22
C ASN A 203 14.84 -14.73 -7.17
N GLU A 204 14.05 -15.71 -6.74
CA GLU A 204 14.40 -17.13 -6.83
C GLU A 204 14.08 -17.63 -8.26
N PRO A 205 15.07 -18.11 -9.04
CA PRO A 205 14.86 -18.57 -10.41
C PRO A 205 14.07 -19.88 -10.53
N ALA A 206 14.11 -20.75 -9.52
CA ALA A 206 13.41 -22.03 -9.52
C ALA A 206 12.71 -22.30 -8.17
N PRO A 207 11.68 -21.51 -7.82
CA PRO A 207 11.04 -21.59 -6.51
C PRO A 207 10.19 -22.85 -6.37
N ASP A 208 10.33 -23.50 -5.22
CA ASP A 208 9.74 -24.80 -4.89
C ASP A 208 8.25 -24.68 -4.47
N GLN A 209 7.79 -23.46 -4.16
CA GLN A 209 6.43 -23.18 -3.67
C GLN A 209 5.98 -21.74 -3.96
N GLY A 210 4.72 -21.43 -3.65
CA GLY A 210 4.17 -20.08 -3.74
C GLY A 210 3.90 -19.60 -5.18
N LYS A 211 3.83 -18.28 -5.35
CA LYS A 211 3.45 -17.66 -6.62
C LYS A 211 4.49 -17.85 -7.73
N GLY A 212 5.77 -17.92 -7.36
CA GLY A 212 6.84 -18.22 -8.32
C GLY A 212 6.69 -19.64 -8.88
N TYR A 213 6.39 -20.62 -8.03
CA TYR A 213 6.12 -22.00 -8.46
C TYR A 213 4.87 -22.07 -9.35
N GLN A 214 3.78 -21.40 -8.96
CA GLN A 214 2.55 -21.31 -9.76
C GLN A 214 2.78 -20.69 -11.13
N ALA A 215 3.65 -19.69 -11.22
CA ALA A 215 4.01 -19.06 -12.49
C ALA A 215 4.68 -20.06 -13.44
N ALA A 216 5.61 -20.88 -12.93
CA ALA A 216 6.28 -21.91 -13.71
C ALA A 216 5.29 -22.95 -14.25
N GLU A 217 4.36 -23.43 -13.42
CA GLU A 217 3.30 -24.38 -13.82
C GLU A 217 2.40 -23.82 -14.94
N LEU A 218 2.17 -22.50 -14.95
CA LEU A 218 1.32 -21.82 -15.93
C LEU A 218 2.11 -21.25 -17.13
N GLY A 219 3.44 -21.40 -17.16
CA GLY A 219 4.29 -20.82 -18.19
C GLY A 219 4.40 -19.28 -18.15
N VAL A 220 4.10 -18.67 -17.00
CA VAL A 220 4.24 -17.23 -16.77
C VAL A 220 5.70 -16.94 -16.40
N PRO A 221 6.37 -15.97 -17.07
CA PRO A 221 7.77 -15.68 -16.83
C PRO A 221 8.02 -15.07 -15.44
N LEU A 222 9.18 -15.41 -14.88
CA LEU A 222 9.71 -14.79 -13.66
C LEU A 222 10.67 -13.65 -14.02
N LEU A 223 10.67 -12.61 -13.18
CA LEU A 223 11.61 -11.50 -13.27
C LEU A 223 12.07 -11.13 -11.86
N ASP A 224 13.38 -10.97 -11.65
CA ASP A 224 13.86 -10.45 -10.37
C ASP A 224 13.53 -8.96 -10.20
N ASP A 225 13.47 -8.50 -8.95
CA ASP A 225 13.06 -7.14 -8.62
C ASP A 225 14.02 -6.05 -9.10
N GLU A 226 15.33 -6.33 -9.19
CA GLU A 226 16.30 -5.39 -9.74
C GLU A 226 16.09 -5.18 -11.24
N THR A 227 15.97 -6.26 -12.00
CA THR A 227 15.64 -6.24 -13.42
C THR A 227 14.30 -5.56 -13.65
N PHE A 228 13.28 -5.88 -12.85
CA PHE A 228 11.96 -5.25 -12.94
C PHE A 228 12.04 -3.73 -12.81
N LEU A 229 12.68 -3.24 -11.75
CA LEU A 229 12.83 -1.80 -11.51
C LEU A 229 13.61 -1.12 -12.64
N GLY A 230 14.61 -1.79 -13.22
CA GLY A 230 15.31 -1.33 -14.41
C GLY A 230 14.37 -1.12 -15.60
N LEU A 231 13.50 -2.11 -15.87
CA LEU A 231 12.54 -2.05 -16.99
C LEU A 231 11.46 -0.97 -16.81
N LEU A 232 11.12 -0.58 -15.58
CA LEU A 232 10.13 0.48 -15.32
C LEU A 232 10.50 1.84 -15.91
N THR A 233 11.79 2.07 -16.20
CA THR A 233 12.25 3.32 -16.83
C THR A 233 11.89 3.43 -18.31
N HIS A 234 11.48 2.33 -18.95
CA HIS A 234 11.22 2.24 -20.38
C HIS A 234 9.88 1.54 -20.68
N VAL A 235 8.88 1.69 -19.81
CA VAL A 235 7.53 1.14 -20.06
C VAL A 235 6.92 1.82 -21.28
N VAL A 236 6.44 1.02 -22.24
CA VAL A 236 5.80 1.49 -23.47
C VAL A 236 4.30 1.62 -23.25
N GLY A 237 3.67 2.58 -23.94
CA GLY A 237 2.23 2.83 -23.87
C GLY A 237 1.39 1.60 -24.24
N GLY A 238 0.29 1.40 -23.50
CA GLY A 238 -0.68 0.34 -23.74
C GLY A 238 -1.92 0.84 -24.49
N ALA A 239 -2.75 -0.06 -25.00
CA ALA A 239 -4.02 0.29 -25.62
C ALA A 239 -5.06 0.63 -24.54
N ASN A 240 -5.76 1.75 -24.68
CA ASN A 240 -6.80 2.16 -23.72
C ASN A 240 -8.05 1.28 -23.87
N ILE A 241 -8.74 1.00 -22.76
CA ILE A 241 -9.99 0.23 -22.77
C ILE A 241 -11.10 0.96 -23.59
N GLU A 242 -11.06 2.29 -23.71
CA GLU A 242 -12.04 3.09 -24.46
C GLU A 242 -11.87 3.04 -26.00
N GLU A 243 -10.69 2.70 -26.53
CA GLU A 243 -10.46 2.66 -27.99
C GLU A 243 -11.15 1.46 -28.69
N PHE A 244 -11.73 0.53 -27.92
CA PHE A 244 -12.40 -0.68 -28.43
C PHE A 244 -13.94 -0.60 -28.48
N CYS A 245 -14.56 0.51 -28.06
CA CYS A 245 -15.97 0.73 -28.34
C CYS A 245 -16.11 1.25 -29.78
N ASP A 246 -16.12 0.32 -30.75
CA ASP A 246 -16.41 0.60 -32.15
C ASP A 246 -17.60 1.56 -32.27
N THR A 247 -17.37 2.62 -33.05
CA THR A 247 -18.44 3.49 -33.56
C THR A 247 -19.40 2.58 -34.33
N PRO A 248 -20.70 2.49 -34.00
CA PRO A 248 -21.60 1.71 -34.82
C PRO A 248 -21.62 2.36 -36.20
N ALA A 249 -21.18 1.60 -37.21
CA ALA A 249 -21.32 1.98 -38.60
C ALA A 249 -22.79 2.35 -38.88
N GLU A 250 -22.99 3.48 -39.55
CA GLU A 250 -24.26 3.79 -40.20
C GLU A 250 -24.66 2.65 -41.14
N SER A 251 -25.98 2.49 -41.34
CA SER A 251 -26.72 1.46 -42.09
C SER A 251 -27.01 0.17 -41.28
N ASP A 252 -28.22 -0.38 -41.24
CA ASP A 252 -29.42 -0.16 -42.02
C ASP A 252 -30.67 -0.59 -41.24
N GLN A 253 -31.81 -0.06 -41.67
CA GLN A 253 -33.18 -0.49 -41.38
C GLN A 253 -33.33 -1.93 -40.87
N TYR A 254 -34.13 -2.13 -39.82
CA TYR A 254 -35.34 -2.96 -39.88
C TYR A 254 -36.33 -2.51 -38.81
N THR A 255 -37.38 -1.81 -39.26
CA THR A 255 -38.71 -1.81 -38.64
C THR A 255 -39.15 -3.26 -38.43
N LEU A 256 -39.78 -3.59 -37.30
CA LEU A 256 -41.02 -4.38 -37.23
C LEU A 256 -41.50 -4.56 -35.77
N PHE A 257 -42.74 -4.05 -35.57
CA PHE A 257 -43.72 -4.22 -34.50
C PHE A 257 -43.44 -3.65 -33.10
#